data_AF-A0AAD5PM84-F1
#
_entry.id   AF-A0AAD5PM84-F1
#
_cell.length_a   1.000
_cell.length_b   1.000
_cell.length_c   1.000
_cell.angle_alpha   90.00
_cell.angle_beta   90.00
_cell.angle_gamma   90.00
#
_symmetry.space_group_name_H-M   'P 1'
#
loop_
_entity.id
_entity.type
_entity.pdbx_description
1 polymer ?
#
loop_
_entity_poly.entity_id
_entity_poly.type
_entity_poly.pdbx_seq_one_letter_code
_entity_poly.pdbx_strand_id
1 'polypeptide(L)'
;MDRPVGTSGAFASRSLRHSLAVSCACPRMNPWSCGARTQAYHARKRALNEQMAAMHQSLEQLSKELSLTSPLVEQGVMSEVELLRLRRQYADMQSHMAERRNRYLTDASNEWVRIESELAQTRENTLAREDAFKKTVIRSPMEGIVKNVQQTTLGAVIQSGQSILEIVPVKDDMLVEAYVKPSEVAFLKVNQAAVVKLTAYDFNKYGGLEPFWTTSALTPCAMKTNPQSLAVRRSTWKRATTASWFASLTSAWTAMACA
;
A
#
# COMPACT_ATOMS: atom_id res chain seq x y z
N MET A 1 -63.33 -17.70 -52.36
CA MET A 1 -62.88 -16.31 -52.14
C MET A 1 -61.36 -16.33 -52.02
N ASP A 2 -60.72 -15.90 -53.11
CA ASP A 2 -59.48 -15.13 -53.24
C ASP A 2 -58.17 -15.56 -52.54
N ARG A 3 -57.48 -16.47 -53.23
CA ARG A 3 -56.12 -16.48 -53.82
C ARG A 3 -54.95 -15.53 -53.39
N PRO A 4 -53.68 -15.90 -53.71
CA PRO A 4 -52.43 -15.72 -52.92
C PRO A 4 -51.31 -14.89 -53.61
N VAL A 5 -50.13 -14.73 -52.98
CA VAL A 5 -48.81 -14.38 -53.59
C VAL A 5 -47.70 -14.97 -52.67
N GLY A 6 -46.70 -15.79 -53.06
CA GLY A 6 -45.59 -15.61 -54.02
C GLY A 6 -44.45 -14.78 -53.38
N THR A 7 -43.14 -15.05 -53.37
CA THR A 7 -42.24 -15.93 -54.15
C THR A 7 -40.82 -15.94 -53.53
N SER A 8 -40.15 -17.09 -53.65
CA SER A 8 -38.70 -17.39 -53.84
C SER A 8 -37.56 -16.37 -53.67
N GLY A 9 -36.44 -16.89 -53.14
CA GLY A 9 -35.04 -16.51 -53.46
C GLY A 9 -34.27 -15.99 -52.25
N ALA A 10 -32.99 -16.26 -52.01
CA ALA A 10 -31.99 -17.11 -52.66
C ALA A 10 -30.82 -17.25 -51.67
N PHE A 11 -30.03 -18.31 -51.85
CA PHE A 11 -28.71 -18.52 -51.27
C PHE A 11 -27.84 -17.26 -51.18
N ALA A 12 -27.20 -17.04 -50.03
CA ALA A 12 -25.83 -16.53 -49.97
C ALA A 12 -25.23 -16.77 -48.58
N SER A 13 -24.59 -17.93 -48.43
CA SER A 13 -23.57 -18.16 -47.43
C SER A 13 -22.46 -17.11 -47.58
N ARG A 14 -22.34 -16.19 -46.62
CA ARG A 14 -21.17 -15.31 -46.53
C ARG A 14 -20.47 -15.53 -45.20
N SER A 15 -19.44 -16.37 -45.29
CA SER A 15 -18.38 -16.56 -44.33
C SER A 15 -17.82 -15.21 -43.87
N LEU A 16 -18.20 -14.77 -42.67
CA LEU A 16 -17.46 -13.76 -41.95
C LEU A 16 -16.47 -14.49 -41.04
N ARG A 17 -15.23 -14.53 -41.54
CA ARG A 17 -14.04 -14.87 -40.77
C ARG A 17 -14.09 -14.07 -39.48
N HIS A 18 -14.33 -14.77 -38.37
CA HIS A 18 -14.08 -14.22 -37.06
C HIS A 18 -12.59 -13.97 -36.97
N SER A 19 -12.18 -12.71 -37.16
CA SER A 19 -10.88 -12.23 -36.74
C SER A 19 -10.77 -12.54 -35.25
N LEU A 20 -9.85 -13.44 -34.91
CA LEU A 20 -9.46 -13.75 -33.55
C LEU A 20 -9.18 -12.44 -32.81
N ALA A 21 -10.16 -12.01 -32.03
CA ALA A 21 -9.98 -10.96 -31.04
C ALA A 21 -9.04 -11.55 -30.00
N VAL A 22 -7.79 -11.08 -30.02
CA VAL A 22 -6.83 -11.31 -28.95
C VAL A 22 -7.47 -10.75 -27.68
N SER A 23 -8.02 -11.63 -26.85
CA SER A 23 -8.60 -11.29 -25.56
C SER A 23 -7.45 -10.97 -24.60
N CYS A 24 -7.07 -9.70 -24.52
CA CYS A 24 -6.31 -9.20 -23.37
C CYS A 24 -7.24 -9.25 -22.15
N ALA A 25 -7.24 -10.39 -21.44
CA ALA A 25 -7.99 -10.58 -20.21
C ALA A 25 -7.31 -9.80 -19.08
N CYS A 26 -7.84 -8.62 -18.78
CA CYS A 26 -7.51 -7.85 -17.58
C CYS A 26 -8.62 -8.14 -16.54
N PRO A 27 -8.41 -8.97 -15.50
CA PRO A 27 -9.52 -9.65 -14.81
C PRO A 27 -10.35 -8.78 -13.85
N ARG A 28 -10.15 -7.45 -13.80
CA ARG A 28 -10.71 -6.63 -12.71
C ARG A 28 -11.16 -5.22 -13.10
N MET A 29 -11.17 -4.90 -14.40
CA MET A 29 -11.49 -3.58 -14.93
C MET A 29 -12.56 -3.70 -16.02
N ASN A 30 -13.52 -2.77 -16.05
CA ASN A 30 -14.64 -2.75 -17.00
C ASN A 30 -14.10 -2.92 -18.43
N PRO A 31 -14.57 -3.90 -19.24
CA PRO A 31 -13.94 -4.24 -20.52
C PRO A 31 -13.81 -3.05 -21.49
N TRP A 32 -14.76 -2.12 -21.47
CA TRP A 32 -14.73 -0.92 -22.31
C TRP A 32 -13.59 0.07 -21.97
N SER A 33 -13.17 0.20 -20.71
CA SER A 33 -12.15 1.19 -20.31
C SER A 33 -10.73 0.76 -20.68
N CYS A 34 -10.44 -0.54 -20.64
CA CYS A 34 -9.15 -1.10 -21.02
C CYS A 34 -8.95 -1.07 -22.55
N GLY A 35 -10.03 -1.31 -23.31
CA GLY A 35 -10.04 -1.16 -24.77
C GLY A 35 -9.79 0.28 -25.21
N ALA A 36 -10.50 1.25 -24.63
CA ALA A 36 -10.35 2.66 -24.99
C ALA A 36 -8.93 3.21 -24.76
N ARG A 37 -8.29 2.85 -23.63
CA ARG A 37 -6.92 3.28 -23.31
C ARG A 37 -5.90 2.72 -24.29
N THR A 38 -6.02 1.43 -24.61
CA THR A 38 -5.18 0.74 -25.58
C THR A 38 -5.35 1.33 -26.98
N GLN A 39 -6.59 1.64 -27.39
CA GLN A 39 -6.89 2.30 -28.65
C GLN A 39 -6.27 3.69 -28.75
N ALA A 40 -6.36 4.51 -27.69
CA ALA A 40 -5.75 5.84 -27.64
C ALA A 40 -4.21 5.78 -27.78
N TYR A 41 -3.56 4.84 -27.10
CA TYR A 41 -2.12 4.60 -27.22
C TYR A 41 -1.72 4.23 -28.66
N HIS A 42 -2.42 3.26 -29.27
CA HIS A 42 -2.13 2.86 -30.64
C HIS A 42 -2.45 3.95 -31.66
N ALA A 43 -3.46 4.79 -31.43
CA ALA A 43 -3.77 5.94 -32.27
C ALA A 43 -2.62 6.97 -32.23
N ARG A 44 -2.11 7.31 -31.04
CA ARG A 44 -0.98 8.25 -30.87
C ARG A 44 0.30 7.73 -31.53
N LYS A 45 0.59 6.43 -31.37
CA LYS A 45 1.75 5.78 -32.01
C LYS A 45 1.62 5.76 -33.54
N ARG A 46 0.44 5.46 -34.08
CA ARG A 46 0.18 5.50 -35.52
C ARG A 46 0.35 6.91 -36.08
N ALA A 47 -0.22 7.92 -35.43
CA ALA A 47 -0.09 9.31 -35.85
C ALA A 47 1.37 9.79 -35.88
N LEU A 48 2.19 9.41 -34.88
CA LEU A 48 3.63 9.73 -34.89
C LEU A 48 4.34 9.03 -36.05
N ASN A 49 4.09 7.74 -36.25
CA ASN A 49 4.73 6.96 -37.31
C ASN A 49 4.36 7.47 -38.71
N GLU A 50 3.10 7.82 -38.94
CA GLU A 50 2.62 8.39 -40.21
C GLU A 50 3.31 9.73 -40.50
N GLN A 51 3.43 10.60 -39.49
CA GLN A 51 4.14 11.88 -39.64
C GLN A 51 5.64 11.67 -39.91
N MET A 52 6.28 10.75 -39.20
CA MET A 52 7.70 10.43 -39.43
C MET A 52 7.89 9.83 -40.82
N ALA A 53 7.01 8.95 -41.28
CA ALA A 53 7.08 8.35 -42.62
C ALA A 53 6.97 9.42 -43.72
N ALA A 54 6.04 10.36 -43.58
CA ALA A 54 5.90 11.47 -44.52
C ALA A 54 7.16 12.35 -44.58
N MET A 55 7.78 12.66 -43.43
CA MET A 55 9.03 13.42 -43.39
C MET A 55 10.21 12.67 -44.01
N HIS A 56 10.32 11.35 -43.78
CA HIS A 56 11.36 10.54 -44.43
C HIS A 56 11.20 10.53 -45.95
N GLN A 57 9.97 10.41 -46.46
CA GLN A 57 9.70 10.46 -47.89
C GLN A 57 10.15 11.81 -48.50
N SER A 58 9.91 12.92 -47.80
CA SER A 58 10.37 14.24 -48.26
C SER A 58 11.91 14.37 -48.25
N LEU A 59 12.59 13.82 -47.24
CA LEU A 59 14.05 13.79 -47.22
C LEU A 59 14.63 12.94 -48.35
N GLU A 60 13.98 11.83 -48.68
CA GLU A 60 14.40 10.95 -49.77
C GLU A 60 14.25 11.64 -51.14
N GLN A 61 13.22 12.46 -51.31
CA GLN A 61 13.04 13.27 -52.53
C GLN A 61 14.14 14.34 -52.63
N LEU A 62 14.38 15.09 -51.55
CA LEU A 62 15.43 16.11 -51.50
C LEU A 62 16.83 15.50 -51.68
N SER A 63 17.09 14.32 -51.13
CA SER A 63 18.38 13.65 -51.30
C SER A 63 18.60 13.17 -52.74
N LYS A 64 17.54 12.68 -53.41
CA LYS A 64 17.58 12.35 -54.84
C LYS A 64 17.85 13.60 -55.67
N GLU A 65 17.15 14.70 -55.43
CA GLU A 65 17.39 15.97 -56.12
C GLU A 65 18.83 16.47 -55.91
N LEU A 66 19.36 16.40 -54.69
CA LEU A 66 20.75 16.73 -54.39
C LEU A 66 21.75 15.84 -55.16
N SER A 67 21.48 14.53 -55.23
CA SER A 67 22.37 13.58 -55.93
C SER A 67 22.41 13.81 -57.45
N LEU A 68 21.30 14.29 -58.03
CA LEU A 68 21.20 14.62 -59.46
C LEU A 68 21.80 15.98 -59.77
N THR A 69 21.62 16.96 -58.88
CA THR A 69 22.07 18.35 -59.11
C THR A 69 23.54 18.55 -58.81
N SER A 70 24.13 17.83 -57.86
CA SER A 70 25.56 17.93 -57.51
C SER A 70 26.49 17.81 -58.74
N PRO A 71 26.40 16.75 -59.58
CA PRO A 71 27.27 16.65 -60.75
C PRO A 71 26.98 17.70 -61.83
N LEU A 72 25.75 18.22 -61.93
CA LEU A 72 25.40 19.25 -62.91
C LEU A 72 25.98 20.62 -62.56
N VAL A 73 26.14 20.91 -61.27
CA VAL A 73 26.85 22.10 -60.78
C VAL A 73 28.35 21.96 -60.99
N GLU A 74 28.92 20.78 -60.76
CA GLU A 74 30.35 20.50 -61.05
C GLU A 74 30.68 20.67 -62.54
N GLN A 75 29.74 20.31 -63.42
CA GLN A 75 29.84 20.53 -64.87
C GLN A 75 29.59 21.99 -65.29
N GLY A 76 29.24 22.89 -64.35
CA GLY A 76 28.97 24.31 -64.60
C GLY A 76 27.65 24.59 -65.32
N VAL A 77 26.76 23.59 -65.44
CA VAL A 77 25.48 23.69 -66.15
C VAL A 77 24.36 24.26 -65.26
N MET A 78 24.54 24.20 -63.94
CA MET A 78 23.60 24.75 -62.95
C MET A 78 24.27 25.73 -61.98
N SER A 79 23.45 26.59 -61.35
CA SER A 79 23.90 27.55 -60.35
C SER A 79 24.20 26.88 -59.01
N GLU A 80 25.33 27.24 -58.39
CA GLU A 80 25.71 26.81 -57.04
C GLU A 80 24.71 27.27 -55.97
N VAL A 81 24.00 28.37 -56.20
CA VAL A 81 22.97 28.90 -55.29
C VAL A 81 21.82 27.90 -55.13
N GLU A 82 21.44 27.18 -56.19
CA GLU A 82 20.37 26.19 -56.12
C GLU A 82 20.80 24.98 -55.27
N LEU A 83 22.06 24.54 -55.41
CA LEU A 83 22.61 23.47 -54.57
C LEU A 83 22.61 23.87 -53.09
N LEU A 84 23.01 25.11 -52.78
CA LEU A 84 22.97 25.63 -51.42
C LEU A 84 21.54 25.73 -50.87
N ARG A 85 20.57 26.08 -51.72
CA ARG A 85 19.14 26.13 -51.37
C ARG A 85 18.61 24.74 -51.00
N LEU A 86 18.89 23.74 -51.85
CA LEU A 86 18.50 22.35 -51.61
C LEU A 86 19.16 21.77 -50.35
N ARG A 87 20.44 22.05 -50.12
CA ARG A 87 21.15 21.63 -48.88
C ARG A 87 20.52 22.23 -47.63
N ARG A 88 20.11 23.52 -47.69
CA ARG A 88 19.41 24.17 -46.57
C ARG A 88 18.06 23.50 -46.31
N GLN A 89 17.26 23.27 -47.36
CA GLN A 89 15.98 22.58 -47.23
C GLN A 89 16.12 21.18 -46.63
N TYR A 90 17.16 20.44 -47.02
CA TYR A 90 17.47 19.12 -46.45
C TYR A 90 17.81 19.23 -44.95
N ALA A 91 18.67 20.17 -44.56
CA ALA A 91 19.04 20.40 -43.16
C ALA A 91 17.85 20.88 -42.30
N ASP A 92 16.99 21.74 -42.85
CA ASP A 92 15.77 22.22 -42.19
C ASP A 92 14.80 21.06 -41.93
N MET A 93 14.60 20.18 -42.93
CA MET A 93 13.75 19.00 -42.79
C MET A 93 14.30 17.99 -41.78
N GLN A 94 15.62 17.78 -41.75
CA GLN A 94 16.26 16.97 -40.71
C GLN A 94 16.06 17.56 -39.31
N SER A 95 16.19 18.88 -39.18
CA SER A 95 15.97 19.59 -37.92
C SER A 95 14.52 19.45 -37.45
N HIS A 96 13.55 19.57 -38.36
CA HIS A 96 12.15 19.32 -38.05
C HIS A 96 11.90 17.88 -37.57
N MET A 97 12.51 16.87 -38.19
CA MET A 97 12.38 15.49 -37.71
C MET A 97 12.94 15.29 -36.29
N ALA A 98 14.12 15.85 -36.01
CA ALA A 98 14.71 15.80 -34.68
C ALA A 98 13.82 16.50 -33.65
N GLU A 99 13.26 17.66 -34.00
CA GLU A 99 12.33 18.40 -33.16
C GLU A 99 11.05 17.60 -32.86
N ARG A 100 10.41 16.98 -33.87
CA ARG A 100 9.22 16.14 -33.66
C ARG A 100 9.51 14.98 -32.72
N ARG A 101 10.67 14.33 -32.89
CA ARG A 101 11.10 13.23 -32.03
C ARG A 101 11.33 13.69 -30.58
N ASN A 102 12.03 14.81 -30.39
CA ASN A 102 12.30 15.35 -29.07
C ASN A 102 11.01 15.79 -28.36
N ARG A 103 10.09 16.46 -29.06
CA ARG A 103 8.78 16.82 -28.49
C ARG A 103 8.01 15.58 -28.02
N TYR A 104 7.98 14.51 -28.82
CA TYR A 104 7.32 13.26 -28.41
C TYR A 104 7.94 12.65 -27.15
N LEU A 105 9.26 12.66 -27.02
CA LEU A 105 9.96 12.13 -25.83
C LEU A 105 9.66 12.98 -24.60
N THR A 106 9.70 14.31 -24.73
CA THR A 106 9.37 15.23 -23.63
C THR A 106 7.92 15.05 -23.19
N ASP A 107 6.97 14.99 -24.13
CA ASP A 107 5.55 14.77 -23.81
C ASP A 107 5.33 13.42 -23.11
N ALA A 108 5.98 12.36 -23.58
CA ALA A 108 5.87 11.03 -22.98
C ALA A 108 6.47 10.99 -21.56
N SER A 109 7.59 11.67 -21.33
CA SER A 109 8.21 11.80 -20.01
C SER A 109 7.31 12.56 -19.04
N ASN A 110 6.75 13.69 -19.47
CA ASN A 110 5.83 14.50 -18.67
C ASN A 110 4.55 13.73 -18.31
N GLU A 111 3.98 13.01 -19.27
CA GLU A 111 2.83 12.15 -19.04
C GLU A 111 3.15 11.03 -18.05
N TRP A 112 4.32 10.40 -18.18
CA TRP A 112 4.77 9.36 -17.26
C TRP A 112 4.85 9.86 -15.82
N VAL A 113 5.50 11.01 -15.62
CA VAL A 113 5.63 11.63 -14.29
C VAL A 113 4.26 11.98 -13.70
N ARG A 114 3.33 12.49 -14.52
CA ARG A 114 1.96 12.78 -14.07
C ARG A 114 1.23 11.52 -13.62
N ILE A 115 1.22 10.48 -14.46
CA ILE A 115 0.54 9.21 -14.14
C ILE A 115 1.16 8.52 -12.93
N GLU A 116 2.48 8.55 -12.76
CA GLU A 116 3.13 7.99 -11.58
C GLU A 116 2.71 8.72 -10.30
N SER A 117 2.62 10.05 -10.34
CA SER A 117 2.12 10.86 -9.22
C SER A 117 0.66 10.55 -8.88
N GLU A 118 -0.23 10.50 -9.88
CA GLU A 118 -1.64 10.12 -9.69
C GLU A 118 -1.78 8.70 -9.12
N LEU A 119 -0.94 7.78 -9.57
CA LEU A 119 -0.91 6.40 -9.12
C LEU A 119 -0.45 6.31 -7.67
N ALA A 120 0.62 7.01 -7.29
CA ALA A 120 1.09 7.09 -5.91
C ALA A 120 0.01 7.65 -4.96
N GLN A 121 -0.66 8.74 -5.36
CA GLN A 121 -1.78 9.31 -4.60
C GLN A 121 -2.95 8.32 -4.45
N THR A 122 -3.30 7.63 -5.54
CA THR A 122 -4.41 6.65 -5.54
C THR A 122 -4.07 5.44 -4.66
N ARG A 123 -2.81 4.98 -4.66
CA ARG A 123 -2.33 3.90 -3.78
C ARG A 123 -2.45 4.31 -2.31
N GLU A 124 -1.99 5.50 -1.95
CA GLU A 124 -2.08 5.99 -0.56
C GLU A 124 -3.53 6.10 -0.09
N ASN A 125 -4.40 6.65 -0.95
CA ASN A 125 -5.84 6.72 -0.68
C ASN A 125 -6.46 5.32 -0.53
N THR A 126 -5.97 4.33 -1.27
CA THR A 126 -6.44 2.94 -1.16
C THR A 126 -6.01 2.32 0.15
N LEU A 127 -4.74 2.48 0.56
CA LEU A 127 -4.24 1.98 1.84
C LEU A 127 -4.99 2.60 3.02
N ALA A 128 -5.21 3.92 3.01
CA ALA A 128 -5.99 4.62 4.04
C ALA A 128 -7.43 4.08 4.14
N ARG A 129 -8.08 3.81 2.99
CA ARG A 129 -9.43 3.23 2.95
C ARG A 129 -9.45 1.77 3.40
N GLU A 130 -8.45 0.98 3.03
CA GLU A 130 -8.31 -0.40 3.48
C GLU A 130 -8.15 -0.48 5.00
N ASP A 131 -7.37 0.41 5.59
CA ASP A 131 -7.20 0.45 7.05
C ASP A 131 -8.48 0.90 7.77
N ALA A 132 -9.19 1.88 7.22
CA ALA A 132 -10.51 2.24 7.72
C ALA A 132 -11.50 1.06 7.62
N PHE A 133 -11.47 0.33 6.51
CA PHE A 133 -12.30 -0.86 6.31
C PHE A 133 -11.96 -1.98 7.31
N LYS A 134 -10.67 -2.28 7.53
CA LYS A 134 -10.25 -3.27 8.54
C LYS A 134 -10.72 -2.91 9.94
N LYS A 135 -10.78 -1.62 10.29
CA LYS A 135 -11.25 -1.13 11.59
C LYS A 135 -12.77 -1.20 11.78
N THR A 136 -13.55 -1.49 10.73
CA THR A 136 -15.01 -1.70 10.86
C THR A 136 -15.35 -3.00 11.59
N VAL A 137 -14.47 -4.00 11.53
CA VAL A 137 -14.66 -5.29 12.20
C VAL A 137 -13.66 -5.41 13.34
N ILE A 138 -14.15 -5.16 14.56
CA ILE A 138 -13.34 -5.29 15.78
C ILE A 138 -13.29 -6.76 16.17
N ARG A 139 -12.10 -7.36 16.18
CA ARG A 139 -11.85 -8.74 16.61
C ARG A 139 -11.12 -8.77 17.96
N SER A 140 -11.37 -9.80 18.75
CA SER A 140 -10.62 -10.01 19.99
C SER A 140 -9.15 -10.34 19.69
N PRO A 141 -8.16 -9.69 20.34
CA PRO A 141 -6.75 -9.99 20.14
C PRO A 141 -6.32 -11.31 20.82
N MET A 142 -7.10 -11.81 21.78
CA MET A 142 -6.79 -13.02 22.55
C MET A 142 -8.07 -13.72 23.02
N GLU A 143 -7.95 -14.98 23.44
CA GLU A 143 -9.03 -15.71 24.08
C GLU A 143 -9.32 -15.13 25.47
N GLY A 144 -10.56 -14.74 25.72
CA GLY A 144 -10.95 -14.05 26.94
C GLY A 144 -12.46 -14.06 27.15
N ILE A 145 -12.86 -13.74 28.37
CA ILE A 145 -14.25 -13.50 28.74
C ILE A 145 -14.54 -12.02 28.52
N VAL A 146 -15.60 -11.72 27.76
CA VAL A 146 -16.07 -10.35 27.59
C VAL A 146 -16.78 -9.88 28.86
N LYS A 147 -16.32 -8.77 29.41
CA LYS A 147 -16.94 -8.04 30.52
C LYS A 147 -17.38 -6.66 30.06
N ASN A 148 -18.42 -6.13 30.73
CA ASN A 148 -18.88 -4.75 30.63
C ASN A 148 -19.03 -4.21 29.20
N VAL A 149 -20.04 -4.73 28.46
CA VAL A 149 -20.40 -4.22 27.13
C VAL A 149 -21.19 -2.93 27.30
N GLN A 150 -20.61 -1.80 26.90
CA GLN A 150 -21.21 -0.47 27.13
C GLN A 150 -22.19 -0.04 26.04
N GLN A 151 -22.11 -0.62 24.83
CA GLN A 151 -22.95 -0.27 23.70
C GLN A 151 -23.62 -1.53 23.12
N THR A 152 -24.94 -1.59 23.19
CA THR A 152 -25.74 -2.77 22.77
C THR A 152 -26.81 -2.42 21.73
N THR A 153 -26.90 -1.15 21.32
CA THR A 153 -27.91 -0.66 20.38
C THR A 153 -27.41 -0.67 18.94
N LEU A 154 -28.27 -1.12 18.01
CA LEU A 154 -28.00 -1.11 16.58
C LEU A 154 -28.06 0.33 16.05
N GLY A 155 -26.99 0.77 15.37
CA GLY A 155 -26.88 2.12 14.81
C GLY A 155 -26.29 3.17 15.76
N ALA A 156 -25.82 2.78 16.96
CA ALA A 156 -25.07 3.67 17.82
C ALA A 156 -23.74 4.09 17.17
N VAL A 157 -23.45 5.39 17.18
CA VAL A 157 -22.19 5.94 16.67
C VAL A 157 -21.16 5.95 17.80
N ILE A 158 -20.02 5.30 17.59
CA ILE A 158 -18.93 5.18 18.57
C ILE A 158 -17.84 6.20 18.22
N GLN A 159 -17.41 6.98 19.21
CA GLN A 159 -16.32 7.94 19.03
C GLN A 159 -14.95 7.28 19.16
N SER A 160 -13.92 7.87 18.56
CA SER A 160 -12.54 7.39 18.71
C SER A 160 -12.10 7.47 20.19
N GLY A 161 -11.59 6.36 20.73
CA GLY A 161 -11.12 6.27 22.11
C GLY A 161 -12.18 5.88 23.15
N GLN A 162 -13.44 5.72 22.74
CA GLN A 162 -14.49 5.23 23.64
C GLN A 162 -14.32 3.73 23.91
N SER A 163 -14.45 3.31 25.17
CA SER A 163 -14.48 1.89 25.55
C SER A 163 -15.77 1.23 25.07
N ILE A 164 -15.66 0.15 24.31
CA ILE A 164 -16.81 -0.61 23.79
C ILE A 164 -17.11 -1.80 24.71
N LEU A 165 -16.07 -2.58 25.00
CA LEU A 165 -16.11 -3.79 25.80
C LEU A 165 -14.74 -4.02 26.46
N GLU A 166 -14.72 -4.75 27.56
CA GLU A 166 -13.51 -5.17 28.26
C GLU A 166 -13.32 -6.67 28.03
N ILE A 167 -12.13 -7.12 27.62
CA ILE A 167 -11.83 -8.54 27.47
C ILE A 167 -10.87 -8.94 28.57
N VAL A 168 -11.25 -9.98 29.32
CA VAL A 168 -10.46 -10.54 30.39
C VAL A 168 -9.88 -11.88 29.95
N PRO A 169 -8.56 -12.03 29.77
CA PRO A 169 -7.95 -13.28 29.34
C PRO A 169 -8.24 -14.45 30.28
N VAL A 170 -8.33 -15.65 29.72
CA VAL A 170 -8.55 -16.91 30.47
C VAL A 170 -7.24 -17.59 30.86
N LYS A 171 -6.17 -17.42 30.07
CA LYS A 171 -4.88 -18.12 30.20
C LYS A 171 -3.76 -17.22 30.76
N ASP A 172 -4.07 -16.43 31.79
CA ASP A 172 -3.06 -15.57 32.41
C ASP A 172 -2.48 -16.23 33.67
N ASP A 173 -1.17 -16.11 33.80
CA ASP A 173 -0.47 -16.32 35.06
C ASP A 173 -0.99 -15.29 36.07
N MET A 174 -1.66 -15.76 37.14
CA MET A 174 -2.09 -14.86 38.19
C MET A 174 -0.88 -14.31 38.94
N LEU A 175 -0.60 -13.03 38.74
CA LEU A 175 0.33 -12.28 39.57
C LEU A 175 -0.42 -11.70 40.78
N VAL A 176 0.11 -11.93 41.97
CA VAL A 176 -0.40 -11.33 43.21
C VAL A 176 0.59 -10.25 43.65
N GLU A 177 0.14 -9.00 43.67
CA GLU A 177 0.92 -7.89 44.22
C GLU A 177 0.57 -7.71 45.70
N ALA A 178 1.56 -7.85 46.57
CA ALA A 178 1.42 -7.62 48.01
C ALA A 178 2.32 -6.47 48.46
N TYR A 179 1.74 -5.53 49.21
CA TYR A 179 2.51 -4.47 49.84
C TYR A 179 3.10 -4.97 51.15
N VAL A 180 4.40 -4.76 51.33
CA VAL A 180 5.15 -5.17 52.51
C VAL A 180 5.63 -3.93 53.26
N LYS A 181 5.60 -3.97 54.59
CA LYS A 181 6.12 -2.86 55.40
C LYS A 181 7.64 -2.76 55.24
N PRO A 182 8.23 -1.55 55.17
CA PRO A 182 9.68 -1.37 55.02
C PRO A 182 10.51 -2.12 56.08
N SER A 183 10.00 -2.23 57.31
CA SER A 183 10.62 -2.96 58.41
C SER A 183 10.72 -4.48 58.18
N GLU A 184 9.88 -5.03 57.30
CA GLU A 184 9.75 -6.46 57.04
C GLU A 184 10.43 -6.90 55.73
N VAL A 185 10.79 -5.96 54.85
CA VAL A 185 11.46 -6.25 53.56
C VAL A 185 12.79 -6.98 53.75
N ALA A 186 13.51 -6.73 54.86
CA ALA A 186 14.78 -7.39 55.17
C ALA A 186 14.68 -8.92 55.31
N PHE A 187 13.48 -9.46 55.55
CA PHE A 187 13.25 -10.90 55.77
C PHE A 187 12.72 -11.62 54.52
N LEU A 188 12.44 -10.91 53.43
CA LEU A 188 11.92 -11.48 52.20
C LEU A 188 13.03 -11.77 51.21
N LYS A 189 12.95 -12.94 50.58
CA LYS A 189 13.86 -13.34 49.48
C LYS A 189 13.07 -13.62 48.21
N VAL A 190 13.70 -13.32 47.08
CA VAL A 190 13.23 -13.77 45.76
C VAL A 190 13.19 -15.31 45.79
N ASN A 191 12.14 -15.90 45.23
CA ASN A 191 11.87 -17.33 45.25
C ASN A 191 11.52 -17.97 46.61
N GLN A 192 11.13 -17.16 47.60
CA GLN A 192 10.56 -17.70 48.84
C GLN A 192 9.14 -18.20 48.60
N ALA A 193 8.87 -19.45 48.99
CA ALA A 193 7.53 -20.02 48.99
C ALA A 193 6.66 -19.30 50.02
N ALA A 194 5.44 -18.93 49.64
CA ALA A 194 4.46 -18.45 50.60
C ALA A 194 3.06 -18.92 50.22
N VAL A 195 2.06 -18.61 51.03
CA VAL A 195 0.68 -19.08 50.84
C VAL A 195 -0.24 -17.87 50.80
N VAL A 196 -0.98 -17.70 49.70
CA VAL A 196 -1.92 -16.59 49.54
C VAL A 196 -3.31 -17.03 50.01
N LYS A 197 -3.91 -16.24 50.91
CA LYS A 197 -5.28 -16.41 51.36
C LYS A 197 -6.15 -15.31 50.75
N LEU A 198 -7.18 -15.70 49.99
CA LEU A 198 -8.13 -14.79 49.36
C LEU A 198 -9.28 -14.50 50.32
N THR A 199 -9.54 -13.24 50.65
CA THR A 199 -10.67 -12.86 51.52
C THR A 199 -12.04 -13.08 50.89
N ALA A 200 -12.11 -13.12 49.55
CA ALA A 200 -13.36 -13.32 48.81
C ALA A 200 -13.92 -14.76 48.90
N TYR A 201 -13.12 -15.72 49.39
CA TYR A 201 -13.53 -17.12 49.54
C TYR A 201 -13.18 -17.62 50.95
N ASP A 202 -14.06 -18.45 51.53
CA ASP A 202 -13.80 -19.06 52.83
C ASP A 202 -12.66 -20.08 52.75
N PHE A 203 -11.53 -19.74 53.38
CA PHE A 203 -10.32 -20.56 53.44
C PHE A 203 -10.57 -21.96 54.01
N ASN A 204 -11.52 -22.11 54.94
CA ASN A 204 -11.78 -23.42 55.55
C ASN A 204 -12.42 -24.40 54.57
N LYS A 205 -13.13 -23.89 53.55
CA LYS A 205 -13.81 -24.70 52.54
C LYS A 205 -12.97 -24.93 51.29
N TYR A 206 -12.23 -23.91 50.84
CA TYR A 206 -11.51 -23.94 49.57
C TYR A 206 -9.99 -24.04 49.71
N GLY A 207 -9.45 -23.99 50.93
CA GLY A 207 -8.01 -24.00 51.18
C GLY A 207 -7.33 -22.68 50.81
N GLY A 208 -6.00 -22.65 50.93
CA GLY A 208 -5.16 -21.56 50.43
C GLY A 208 -4.66 -21.87 49.02
N LEU A 209 -4.27 -20.85 48.26
CA LEU A 209 -3.55 -21.09 47.00
C LEU A 209 -2.20 -21.71 47.34
N GLU A 210 -1.99 -22.96 46.90
CA GLU A 210 -0.79 -23.75 47.20
C GLU A 210 0.50 -23.01 46.79
N PRO A 211 1.63 -23.27 47.48
CA PRO A 211 2.89 -22.57 47.29
C PRO A 211 3.61 -23.04 46.03
N PHE A 212 3.00 -22.88 44.86
CA PHE A 212 3.72 -22.92 43.58
C PHE A 212 4.32 -21.56 43.23
N TRP A 213 3.84 -20.49 43.88
CA TRP A 213 4.26 -19.15 43.54
C TRP A 213 5.60 -18.81 44.18
N THR A 214 6.47 -18.32 43.33
CA THR A 214 7.83 -17.91 43.62
C THR A 214 7.81 -16.39 43.60
N THR A 215 8.23 -15.70 44.68
CA THR A 215 8.36 -14.23 44.66
C THR A 215 9.27 -13.82 43.50
N SER A 216 8.71 -13.25 42.43
CA SER A 216 9.40 -13.05 41.15
C SER A 216 10.27 -11.78 41.12
N ALA A 217 9.85 -10.73 41.84
CA ALA A 217 10.60 -9.48 41.94
C ALA A 217 10.24 -8.70 43.22
N LEU A 218 11.25 -8.11 43.86
CA LEU A 218 11.09 -7.13 44.94
C LEU A 218 11.48 -5.77 44.38
N THR A 219 10.53 -4.85 44.27
CA THR A 219 10.78 -3.48 43.79
C THR A 219 10.96 -2.54 44.97
N PRO A 220 12.13 -1.90 45.16
CA PRO A 220 12.32 -0.90 46.21
C PRO A 220 11.65 0.42 45.78
N CYS A 221 10.34 0.54 45.97
CA CYS A 221 9.64 1.81 45.77
C CYS A 221 8.82 2.16 47.01
N ALA A 222 9.16 3.27 47.65
CA ALA A 222 8.38 3.85 48.73
C ALA A 222 7.18 4.60 48.15
N MET A 223 6.04 3.92 47.98
CA MET A 223 4.77 4.58 47.69
C MET A 223 3.98 4.79 48.99
N LYS A 224 3.66 6.05 49.32
CA LYS A 224 2.72 6.38 50.39
C LYS A 224 1.29 6.13 49.88
N THR A 225 0.70 4.98 50.18
CA THR A 225 -0.74 4.76 50.02
C THR A 225 -1.33 3.85 51.11
N ASN A 226 -2.63 4.05 51.34
CA ASN A 226 -3.48 3.47 52.39
C ASN A 226 -3.44 1.92 52.40
N PRO A 227 -3.13 1.24 53.53
CA PRO A 227 -2.80 -0.19 53.58
C PRO A 227 -3.96 -1.18 53.40
N GLN A 228 -5.17 -0.75 53.03
CA GLN A 228 -6.36 -1.62 53.04
C GLN A 228 -6.82 -2.19 51.69
N SER A 229 -6.10 -1.98 50.59
CA SER A 229 -6.44 -2.59 49.30
C SER A 229 -5.26 -3.34 48.69
N LEU A 230 -5.25 -4.67 48.85
CA LEU A 230 -4.45 -5.55 48.00
C LEU A 230 -5.12 -5.58 46.63
N ALA A 231 -4.48 -4.98 45.63
CA ALA A 231 -4.97 -4.98 44.26
C ALA A 231 -4.35 -6.16 43.52
N VAL A 232 -5.17 -7.15 43.15
CA VAL A 232 -4.76 -8.14 42.15
C VAL A 232 -4.70 -7.41 40.80
N ARG A 233 -3.51 -6.95 40.41
CA ARG A 233 -3.30 -6.43 39.06
C ARG A 233 -3.14 -7.60 38.11
N ARG A 234 -4.08 -7.74 37.19
CA ARG A 234 -3.85 -8.52 35.98
C ARG A 234 -2.89 -7.71 35.10
N SER A 235 -1.84 -8.32 34.60
CA SER A 235 -0.86 -7.68 33.73
C SER A 235 -1.55 -7.21 32.44
N THR A 236 -1.99 -5.95 32.40
CA THR A 236 -2.44 -5.33 31.15
C THR A 236 -1.21 -5.05 30.30
N TRP A 237 -1.02 -5.82 29.24
CA TRP A 237 -0.04 -5.52 28.20
C TRP A 237 -0.41 -4.19 27.51
N LYS A 238 0.19 -3.07 27.95
CA LYS A 238 0.24 -1.85 27.13
C LYS A 238 1.42 -1.98 26.19
N ARG A 239 1.15 -2.33 24.93
CA ARG A 239 2.14 -2.33 23.85
C ARG A 239 2.55 -0.88 23.56
N ALA A 240 3.65 -0.44 24.14
CA ALA A 240 4.38 0.74 23.67
C ALA A 240 5.21 0.32 22.45
N THR A 241 4.72 0.61 21.26
CA THR A 241 5.53 0.59 20.04
C THR A 241 6.48 1.78 20.07
N THR A 242 7.72 1.55 20.49
CA THR A 242 8.88 2.33 20.05
C THR A 242 10.01 1.37 19.73
N ALA A 243 10.64 1.65 18.61
CA ALA A 243 11.49 0.76 17.85
C ALA A 243 12.76 0.32 18.57
N SER A 244 13.19 -0.90 18.21
CA SER A 244 14.57 -1.30 17.91
C SER A 244 15.69 -0.49 18.54
N TRP A 245 16.35 -1.09 19.54
CA TRP A 245 17.82 -1.23 19.64
C TRP A 245 18.12 -1.66 21.07
N PHE A 246 18.55 -2.91 21.29
CA PHE A 246 19.48 -3.26 22.38
C PHE A 246 20.03 -4.66 22.13
N ALA A 247 21.04 -4.71 21.27
CA ALA A 247 22.08 -5.73 21.34
C ALA A 247 23.33 -5.07 21.93
N SER A 248 23.98 -5.80 22.82
CA SER A 248 25.29 -5.53 23.44
C SER A 248 25.42 -4.26 24.28
N LEU A 249 25.54 -4.43 25.60
CA LEU A 249 26.71 -3.98 26.37
C LEU A 249 26.53 -4.44 27.83
N THR A 250 27.04 -5.65 28.09
CA THR A 250 27.60 -6.00 29.38
C THR A 250 28.72 -5.02 29.73
N SER A 251 28.88 -4.79 31.05
CA SER A 251 29.97 -4.08 31.73
C SER A 251 30.11 -2.58 31.49
N ALA A 252 29.50 -1.79 32.37
CA ALA A 252 30.16 -0.71 33.12
C ALA A 252 29.08 0.02 33.95
N TRP A 253 29.51 0.69 35.03
CA TRP A 253 28.74 1.57 35.92
C TRP A 253 28.21 0.94 37.22
N THR A 254 29.19 0.59 38.05
CA THR A 254 29.24 1.04 39.45
C THR A 254 29.02 2.55 39.55
N ALA A 255 28.32 2.96 40.62
CA ALA A 255 28.17 4.32 41.17
C ALA A 255 27.08 5.23 40.58
N MET A 256 25.97 5.33 41.31
CA MET A 256 25.23 6.57 41.65
C MET A 256 24.08 6.15 42.60
N ALA A 257 24.33 6.09 43.91
CA ALA A 257 24.18 7.20 44.86
C ALA A 257 22.74 7.70 44.95
N CYS A 258 22.14 7.41 46.11
CA CYS A 258 20.91 8.00 46.62
C CYS A 258 20.87 9.52 46.45
N ALA A 259 19.71 10.02 46.02
CA ALA A 259 19.09 11.26 46.48
C ALA A 259 17.57 11.06 46.48
#